data_AF-A0A5Q0LE48-F1
#
_entry.id   AF-A0A5Q0LE48-F1
#
_cell.length_a   1.000
_cell.length_b   1.000
_cell.length_c   1.000
_cell.angle_alpha   90.00
_cell.angle_beta   90.00
_cell.angle_gamma   90.00
#
_symmetry.space_group_name_H-M   'P 1'
#
loop_
_entity.id
_entity.type
_entity.pdbx_description
1 polymer ?
#
loop_
_entity_poly.entity_id
_entity_poly.type
_entity_poly.pdbx_seq_one_letter_code
_entity_poly.pdbx_strand_id
1 'polypeptide(L)'
;MAWAEWEQLKSAAAGQHSALTQLNHADPGGGGGTLVSNKRAWAKAGEDVGSLREGVGKALGKLEDGQKGVGEDAGCLTAGAQKGVHDSWERYVKDVSGRCGKLSGLLEKVGSDLLKTDEAVGAEIGNLEAACSDTPAIGGQDKRR
;
A
#
# COMPACT_ATOMS: atom_id res chain seq x y z
N MET A 1 -12.97 -1.79 31.92
CA MET A 1 -12.79 -2.99 31.07
C MET A 1 -12.62 -2.62 29.59
N ALA A 2 -13.52 -1.85 28.96
CA ALA A 2 -13.41 -1.45 27.54
C ALA A 2 -12.10 -0.76 27.10
N TRP A 3 -11.37 -0.11 28.03
CA TRP A 3 -10.12 0.58 27.71
C TRP A 3 -8.95 -0.38 27.43
N ALA A 4 -8.91 -1.53 28.12
CA ALA A 4 -7.89 -2.56 27.90
C ALA A 4 -8.09 -3.26 26.54
N GLU A 5 -9.34 -3.47 26.14
CA GLU A 5 -9.69 -4.00 24.81
C GLU A 5 -9.30 -3.04 23.68
N TRP A 6 -9.43 -1.74 23.93
CA TRP A 6 -9.03 -0.69 22.97
C TRP A 6 -7.50 -0.63 22.77
N GLU A 7 -6.71 -0.80 23.83
CA GLU A 7 -5.25 -0.91 23.74
C GLU A 7 -4.82 -2.19 23.01
N GLN A 8 -5.53 -3.30 23.23
CA GLN A 8 -5.25 -4.57 22.57
C GLN A 8 -5.54 -4.51 21.05
N LEU A 9 -6.62 -3.85 20.65
CA LEU A 9 -6.93 -3.59 19.24
C LEU A 9 -5.90 -2.68 18.56
N LYS A 10 -5.44 -1.62 19.24
CA LYS A 10 -4.37 -0.74 18.73
C LYS A 10 -3.06 -1.48 18.51
N SER A 11 -2.62 -2.26 19.49
CA SER A 11 -1.36 -3.00 19.44
C SER A 11 -1.39 -4.10 18.37
N ALA A 12 -2.52 -4.80 18.22
CA ALA A 12 -2.72 -5.78 17.14
C ALA A 12 -2.63 -5.11 15.75
N ALA A 13 -3.28 -3.96 15.57
CA ALA A 13 -3.20 -3.21 14.32
C ALA A 13 -1.77 -2.71 14.02
N ALA A 14 -1.06 -2.18 15.02
CA ALA A 14 0.33 -1.74 14.86
C ALA A 14 1.29 -2.91 14.51
N GLY A 15 1.08 -4.09 15.09
CA GLY A 15 1.85 -5.29 14.81
C GLY A 15 1.62 -5.85 13.40
N GLN A 16 0.39 -5.78 12.88
CA GLN A 16 0.05 -6.24 11.53
C GLN A 16 0.50 -5.26 10.43
N HIS A 17 0.47 -3.96 10.68
CA HIS A 17 0.85 -2.95 9.68
C HIS A 17 2.34 -2.95 9.35
N SER A 18 3.23 -3.20 10.33
CA SER A 18 4.70 -3.15 10.10
C SER A 18 5.23 -4.24 9.17
N ALA A 19 4.52 -5.38 9.09
CA ALA A 19 4.88 -6.50 8.22
C ALA A 19 4.30 -6.36 6.80
N LEU A 20 3.12 -5.74 6.65
CA LEU A 20 2.41 -5.68 5.36
C LEU A 20 2.84 -4.50 4.46
N THR A 21 3.41 -3.43 5.01
CA THR A 21 3.94 -2.30 4.20
C THR A 21 5.42 -2.44 3.83
N GLN A 22 5.98 -3.65 3.86
CA GLN A 22 7.37 -3.85 3.43
C GLN A 22 7.46 -4.15 1.93
N LEU A 23 7.74 -3.09 1.15
CA LEU A 23 8.20 -3.15 -0.24
C LEU A 23 9.54 -3.93 -0.41
N ASN A 24 10.13 -4.41 0.68
CA ASN A 24 11.49 -4.96 0.73
C ASN A 24 11.54 -6.49 0.77
N HIS A 25 10.43 -7.22 0.60
CA HIS A 25 10.48 -8.69 0.66
C HIS A 25 10.92 -9.32 -0.67
N ALA A 26 12.22 -9.19 -0.96
CA ALA A 26 12.98 -10.10 -1.81
C ALA A 26 14.10 -10.74 -0.97
N ASP A 27 14.43 -12.00 -1.26
CA ASP A 27 15.42 -12.81 -0.54
C ASP A 27 16.79 -12.10 -0.45
N PRO A 28 17.43 -11.96 0.73
CA PRO A 28 18.64 -11.17 0.88
C PRO A 28 19.86 -11.98 0.41
N GLY A 29 20.06 -12.01 -0.90
CA GLY A 29 21.35 -12.32 -1.50
C GLY A 29 22.32 -11.17 -1.25
N GLY A 30 22.96 -11.17 -0.08
CA GLY A 30 24.23 -10.49 0.21
C GLY A 30 24.35 -8.98 -0.10
N GLY A 31 24.27 -8.16 0.95
CA GLY A 31 24.90 -6.83 0.99
C GLY A 31 24.05 -5.68 0.43
N GLY A 32 23.54 -4.84 1.35
CA GLY A 32 22.78 -3.63 1.02
C GLY A 32 21.33 -3.96 0.64
N GLY A 33 20.36 -3.44 1.38
CA GLY A 33 18.95 -3.60 1.05
C GLY A 33 18.68 -3.05 -0.35
N THR A 34 18.68 -3.92 -1.35
CA THR A 34 18.32 -3.55 -2.71
C THR A 34 16.80 -3.48 -2.72
N LEU A 35 16.27 -2.25 -2.71
CA LEU A 35 14.90 -2.00 -3.12
C LEU A 35 14.78 -2.50 -4.57
N VAL A 36 14.35 -3.75 -4.74
CA VAL A 36 14.00 -4.27 -6.06
C VAL A 36 12.65 -3.66 -6.43
N SER A 37 12.69 -2.41 -6.90
CA SER A 37 11.53 -1.72 -7.44
C SER A 37 11.16 -2.37 -8.77
N ASN A 38 10.19 -3.27 -8.73
CA ASN A 38 9.64 -3.92 -9.92
C ASN A 38 8.11 -3.82 -9.90
N LYS A 39 7.48 -4.01 -11.07
CA LYS A 39 6.02 -3.93 -11.21
C LYS A 39 5.25 -4.76 -10.18
N ARG A 40 5.74 -5.95 -9.84
CA ARG A 40 5.07 -6.85 -8.89
C ARG A 40 5.05 -6.27 -7.47
N ALA A 41 6.15 -5.65 -7.03
CA ALA A 41 6.22 -5.01 -5.71
C ALA A 41 5.22 -3.84 -5.61
N TRP A 42 5.15 -3.01 -6.65
CA TRP A 42 4.20 -1.89 -6.73
C TRP A 42 2.74 -2.37 -6.79
N ALA A 43 2.45 -3.39 -7.60
CA ALA A 43 1.11 -3.97 -7.70
C ALA A 43 0.68 -4.58 -6.35
N LYS A 44 1.57 -5.30 -5.67
CA LYS A 44 1.28 -5.89 -4.36
C LYS A 44 1.00 -4.82 -3.30
N ALA A 45 1.78 -3.74 -3.28
CA ALA A 45 1.52 -2.63 -2.39
C ALA A 45 0.18 -1.95 -2.70
N GLY A 46 -0.18 -1.81 -3.98
CA GLY A 46 -1.49 -1.34 -4.42
C GLY A 46 -2.63 -2.23 -3.90
N GLU A 47 -2.49 -3.55 -4.05
CA GLU A 47 -3.43 -4.55 -3.54
C GLU A 47 -3.58 -4.48 -2.01
N ASP A 48 -2.48 -4.40 -1.27
CA ASP A 48 -2.51 -4.35 0.21
C ASP A 48 -3.22 -3.10 0.73
N VAL A 49 -2.97 -1.94 0.10
CA VAL A 49 -3.68 -0.70 0.41
C VAL A 49 -5.17 -0.81 0.01
N GLY A 50 -5.46 -1.51 -1.09
CA GLY A 50 -6.82 -1.84 -1.50
C GLY A 50 -7.54 -2.70 -0.46
N SER A 51 -6.89 -3.71 0.09
CA SER A 51 -7.43 -4.56 1.16
C SER A 51 -7.71 -3.77 2.43
N LEU A 52 -6.82 -2.84 2.80
CA LEU A 52 -7.06 -1.93 3.93
C LEU A 52 -8.34 -1.11 3.71
N ARG A 53 -8.56 -0.59 2.50
CA ARG A 53 -9.80 0.13 2.13
C ARG A 53 -11.04 -0.73 2.38
N GLU A 54 -11.01 -2.01 2.03
CA GLU A 54 -12.13 -2.93 2.28
C GLU A 54 -12.38 -3.12 3.78
N GLY A 55 -11.31 -3.30 4.57
CA GLY A 55 -11.39 -3.38 6.03
C GLY A 55 -12.01 -2.13 6.65
N VAL A 56 -11.59 -0.95 6.18
CA VAL A 56 -12.16 0.36 6.56
C VAL A 56 -13.64 0.44 6.18
N GLY A 57 -14.03 -0.03 4.99
CA GLY A 57 -15.43 -0.09 4.57
C GLY A 57 -16.30 -0.98 5.47
N LYS A 58 -15.79 -2.15 5.88
CA LYS A 58 -16.48 -3.02 6.84
C LYS A 58 -16.62 -2.36 8.21
N ALA A 59 -15.59 -1.64 8.68
CA ALA A 59 -15.65 -0.91 9.94
C ALA A 59 -16.67 0.24 9.89
N LEU A 60 -16.74 0.96 8.76
CA LEU A 60 -17.74 1.98 8.53
C LEU A 60 -19.16 1.43 8.58
N GLY A 61 -19.42 0.28 7.93
CA GLY A 61 -20.73 -0.36 7.98
C GLY A 61 -21.12 -0.75 9.42
N LYS A 62 -20.18 -1.28 10.22
CA LYS A 62 -20.43 -1.57 11.64
C LYS A 62 -20.72 -0.31 12.47
N LEU A 63 -20.07 0.81 12.15
CA LEU A 63 -20.32 2.09 12.81
C LEU A 63 -21.74 2.59 12.50
N GLU A 64 -22.12 2.59 11.22
CA GLU A 64 -23.47 2.97 10.76
C GLU A 64 -24.55 2.04 11.36
N ASP A 65 -24.28 0.73 11.42
CA ASP A 65 -25.18 -0.24 12.04
C ASP A 65 -25.33 -0.02 13.55
N GLY A 66 -24.23 0.28 14.25
CA GLY A 66 -24.23 0.59 15.68
C GLY A 66 -25.00 1.86 16.05
N GLN A 67 -25.20 2.77 15.09
CA GLN A 67 -25.99 3.99 15.26
C GLN A 67 -27.49 3.74 15.12
N LYS A 68 -27.91 2.61 14.53
CA LYS A 68 -29.33 2.30 14.31
C LYS A 68 -30.05 2.15 15.66
N GLY A 69 -31.24 2.73 15.75
CA GLY A 69 -32.07 2.68 16.96
C GLY A 69 -31.78 3.79 17.97
N VAL A 70 -30.74 4.61 17.76
CA VAL A 70 -30.61 5.90 18.45
C VAL A 70 -31.63 6.84 17.82
N GLY A 71 -32.71 7.11 18.55
CA GLY A 71 -33.78 8.04 18.12
C GLY A 71 -33.33 9.50 18.10
N GLU A 72 -34.27 10.41 17.82
CA GLU A 72 -34.00 11.84 17.96
C GLU A 72 -33.56 12.17 19.40
N ASP A 73 -32.65 13.12 19.49
CA ASP A 73 -31.93 13.45 20.69
C ASP A 73 -32.81 13.99 21.82
N ALA A 74 -34.10 14.30 21.59
CA ALA A 74 -35.17 14.56 22.57
C ALA A 74 -34.76 15.37 23.82
N GLY A 75 -33.75 16.25 23.71
CA GLY A 75 -33.18 17.01 24.83
C GLY A 75 -32.14 16.27 25.69
N CYS A 76 -31.83 15.00 25.39
CA CYS A 76 -30.74 14.24 25.99
C CYS A 76 -29.38 14.66 25.42
N LEU A 77 -28.65 15.45 26.21
CA LEU A 77 -27.31 15.95 25.85
C LEU A 77 -26.32 14.82 25.48
N THR A 78 -26.42 13.67 26.15
CA THR A 78 -25.57 12.51 25.88
C THR A 78 -25.85 11.91 24.51
N ALA A 79 -27.11 11.86 24.07
CA ALA A 79 -27.47 11.37 22.73
C ALA A 79 -26.97 12.32 21.63
N GLY A 80 -27.11 13.63 21.83
CA GLY A 80 -26.57 14.64 20.91
C GLY A 80 -25.03 14.58 20.81
N ALA A 81 -24.33 14.43 21.94
CA ALA A 81 -22.88 14.26 21.96
C ALA A 81 -22.44 12.97 21.25
N GLN A 82 -23.15 11.87 21.48
CA GLN A 82 -22.90 10.57 20.84
C GLN A 82 -23.03 10.67 19.31
N LYS A 83 -24.09 11.33 18.82
CA LYS A 83 -24.30 11.60 17.39
C LYS A 83 -23.16 12.43 16.78
N GLY A 84 -22.75 13.50 17.46
CA GLY A 84 -21.63 14.33 17.00
C GLY A 84 -20.31 13.54 16.88
N VAL A 85 -20.04 12.64 17.83
CA VAL A 85 -18.88 11.74 17.77
C VAL A 85 -19.02 10.76 16.60
N HIS A 86 -20.20 10.14 16.43
CA HIS A 86 -20.48 9.26 15.29
C HIS A 86 -20.19 9.95 13.95
N ASP A 87 -20.78 11.12 13.71
CA ASP A 87 -20.66 11.85 12.45
C ASP A 87 -19.20 12.25 12.16
N SER A 88 -18.44 12.60 13.20
CA SER A 88 -17.01 12.89 13.07
C SER A 88 -16.21 11.66 12.66
N TRP A 89 -16.46 10.50 13.28
CA TRP A 89 -15.77 9.25 12.97
C TRP A 89 -16.16 8.71 11.59
N GLU A 90 -17.44 8.78 11.25
CA GLU A 90 -17.96 8.39 9.94
C GLU A 90 -17.25 9.16 8.82
N ARG A 91 -17.18 10.50 8.95
CA ARG A 91 -16.46 11.36 8.00
C ARG A 91 -14.98 10.97 7.92
N TYR A 92 -14.30 10.84 9.06
CA TYR A 92 -12.88 10.51 9.08
C TYR A 92 -12.58 9.16 8.40
N VAL A 93 -13.35 8.12 8.71
CA VAL A 93 -13.18 6.78 8.15
C VAL A 93 -13.50 6.77 6.64
N LYS A 94 -14.51 7.51 6.19
CA LYS A 94 -14.79 7.72 4.75
C LYS A 94 -13.60 8.37 4.04
N ASP A 95 -13.01 9.41 4.63
CA ASP A 95 -11.84 10.09 4.06
C ASP A 95 -10.62 9.17 3.97
N VAL A 96 -10.35 8.38 5.02
CA VAL A 96 -9.28 7.38 5.03
C VAL A 96 -9.49 6.33 3.94
N SER A 97 -10.72 5.81 3.80
CA SER A 97 -11.08 4.88 2.73
C SER A 97 -10.80 5.47 1.34
N GLY A 98 -11.20 6.73 1.13
CA GLY A 98 -10.93 7.46 -0.11
C GLY A 98 -9.42 7.64 -0.40
N ARG A 99 -8.62 7.93 0.62
CA ARG A 99 -7.16 8.04 0.50
C ARG A 99 -6.52 6.69 0.15
N CYS A 100 -6.95 5.60 0.78
CA CYS A 100 -6.48 4.25 0.47
C CYS A 100 -6.80 3.90 -1.00
N GLY A 101 -8.02 4.17 -1.46
CA GLY A 101 -8.39 3.95 -2.86
C GLY A 101 -7.52 4.72 -3.86
N LYS A 102 -7.25 6.00 -3.59
CA LYS A 102 -6.36 6.82 -4.43
C LYS A 102 -4.93 6.29 -4.43
N LEU A 103 -4.40 5.95 -3.26
CA LEU A 103 -3.03 5.46 -3.11
C LEU A 103 -2.85 4.10 -3.79
N SER A 104 -3.80 3.18 -3.61
CA SER A 104 -3.81 1.87 -4.29
C SER A 104 -3.68 2.03 -5.80
N GLY A 105 -4.53 2.86 -6.43
CA GLY A 105 -4.45 3.11 -7.87
C GLY A 105 -3.16 3.81 -8.32
N LEU A 106 -2.59 4.70 -7.50
CA LEU A 106 -1.30 5.34 -7.79
C LEU A 106 -0.16 4.32 -7.78
N LEU A 107 -0.13 3.40 -6.81
CA LEU A 107 0.90 2.36 -6.71
C LEU A 107 0.85 1.42 -7.92
N GLU A 108 -0.33 0.94 -8.31
CA GLU A 108 -0.50 0.12 -9.51
C GLU A 108 -0.02 0.84 -10.78
N LYS A 109 -0.37 2.12 -10.92
CA LYS A 109 0.03 2.93 -12.06
C LYS A 109 1.55 3.09 -12.14
N VAL A 110 2.21 3.42 -11.02
CA VAL A 110 3.68 3.57 -10.97
C VAL A 110 4.37 2.27 -11.37
N GLY A 111 3.90 1.12 -10.87
CA GLY A 111 4.44 -0.18 -11.27
C GLY A 111 4.30 -0.47 -12.77
N SER A 112 3.18 -0.08 -13.37
CA SER A 112 2.93 -0.22 -14.81
C SER A 112 3.82 0.70 -15.65
N ASP A 113 3.95 1.96 -15.25
CA ASP A 113 4.74 2.96 -15.98
C ASP A 113 6.26 2.65 -15.88
N LEU A 114 6.72 2.14 -14.73
CA LEU A 114 8.08 1.66 -14.57
C LEU A 114 8.39 0.50 -15.51
N LEU A 115 7.53 -0.53 -15.56
CA LEU A 115 7.74 -1.68 -16.47
C LEU A 115 7.88 -1.23 -17.93
N LYS A 116 6.98 -0.35 -18.39
CA LYS A 116 7.02 0.14 -19.78
C LYS A 116 8.31 0.89 -20.09
N THR A 117 8.81 1.67 -19.12
CA THR A 117 10.06 2.41 -19.26
C THR A 117 11.24 1.45 -19.33
N ASP A 118 11.30 0.45 -18.46
CA ASP A 118 12.37 -0.55 -18.44
C ASP A 118 12.39 -1.40 -19.72
N GLU A 119 11.22 -1.80 -20.23
CA GLU A 119 11.09 -2.52 -21.50
C GLU A 119 11.58 -1.67 -22.68
N ALA A 120 11.22 -0.38 -22.72
CA ALA A 120 11.67 0.52 -23.77
C ALA A 120 13.19 0.75 -23.74
N VAL A 121 13.76 0.98 -22.56
CA VAL A 121 15.21 1.12 -22.40
C VAL A 121 15.94 -0.16 -22.78
N GLY A 122 15.42 -1.33 -22.36
CA GLY A 122 15.98 -2.62 -22.74
C GLY A 122 15.97 -2.86 -24.25
N ALA A 123 14.91 -2.45 -24.94
CA ALA A 123 14.83 -2.54 -26.40
C ALA A 123 15.87 -1.64 -27.09
N GLU A 124 16.06 -0.40 -26.63
CA GLU A 124 17.08 0.50 -27.18
C GLU A 124 18.51 -0.01 -26.93
N ILE A 125 18.78 -0.59 -25.75
CA ILE A 125 20.07 -1.24 -25.47
C ILE A 125 20.28 -2.44 -26.40
N GLY A 126 19.26 -3.28 -26.62
CA GLY A 126 19.34 -4.40 -27.55
C GLY A 126 19.59 -3.95 -29.00
N ASN A 127 18.99 -2.83 -29.42
CA ASN A 127 19.25 -2.23 -30.73
C ASN A 127 20.70 -1.73 -30.85
N LEU A 128 21.24 -1.11 -29.80
CA LEU A 128 22.65 -0.68 -29.75
C LEU A 128 23.61 -1.87 -29.80
N GLU A 129 23.33 -2.95 -29.07
CA GLU A 129 24.13 -4.17 -29.10
C GLU A 129 24.16 -4.78 -30.50
N ALA A 130 23.01 -4.85 -31.18
CA ALA A 130 22.93 -5.30 -32.56
C ALA A 130 23.71 -4.40 -33.52
N ALA A 131 23.61 -3.07 -33.36
CA ALA A 131 24.33 -2.10 -34.18
C ALA A 131 25.85 -2.15 -33.97
N CYS A 132 26.31 -2.45 -32.76
CA CYS A 132 27.73 -2.56 -32.40
C CYS A 132 28.29 -3.99 -32.51
N SER A 133 27.56 -4.90 -33.17
CA SER A 133 27.96 -6.32 -33.32
C SER A 133 29.25 -6.53 -34.11
N ASP A 134 29.67 -5.51 -34.87
CA ASP A 134 30.90 -5.46 -35.65
C ASP A 134 32.15 -5.06 -34.84
N THR A 135 31.96 -4.61 -33.60
CA THR A 135 33.04 -4.15 -32.73
C THR A 135 33.49 -5.28 -31.80
N PRO A 136 34.66 -5.92 -32.04
CA PRO A 136 35.17 -6.96 -31.15
C PRO A 136 35.49 -6.39 -29.76
N ALA A 137 35.24 -7.16 -28.71
CA ALA A 137 35.55 -6.75 -27.33
C ALA A 137 37.07 -6.53 -27.17
N ILE A 138 37.51 -5.28 -26.91
CA ILE A 138 38.93 -4.88 -26.87
C ILE A 138 39.55 -5.02 -25.45
N GLY A 139 38.88 -5.65 -24.48
CA GLY A 139 39.44 -5.87 -23.14
C GLY A 139 38.66 -6.87 -22.28
N GLY A 140 39.37 -7.65 -21.46
CA GLY A 140 38.77 -8.56 -20.47
C GLY A 140 38.97 -10.06 -20.69
N GLN A 141 39.78 -10.50 -21.66
CA GLN A 141 40.28 -11.89 -21.63
C GLN A 141 41.50 -11.96 -20.71
N ASP A 142 41.25 -12.18 -19.42
CA ASP A 142 42.29 -12.68 -18.52
C ASP A 142 42.82 -13.99 -19.10
N LYS A 143 44.06 -13.92 -19.59
CA LYS A 143 44.92 -15.10 -19.72
C LYS A 143 45.03 -15.73 -18.34
N ARG A 144 44.16 -16.70 -18.05
CA ARG A 144 44.47 -17.75 -17.07
C ARG A 144 45.74 -18.45 -17.57
N ARG A 145 46.86 -18.16 -16.92
CA ARG A 145 48.07 -18.95 -16.96
C ARG A 145 48.39 -19.38 -15.53
#